data_AF-S8DU26-F1
#
_entry.id   AF-S8DU26-F1
#
_cell.length_a   1.000
_cell.length_b   1.000
_cell.length_c   1.000
_cell.angle_alpha   90.00
_cell.angle_beta   90.00
_cell.angle_gamma   90.00
#
_symmetry.space_group_name_H-M   'P 1'
#
loop_
_entity.id
_entity.type
_entity.pdbx_description
1 polymer ?
#
loop_
_entity_poly.entity_id
_entity_poly.type
_entity_poly.pdbx_seq_one_letter_code
_entity_poly.pdbx_strand_id
1 'polypeptide(L)'
;MGFITGLIIGLIVGIALIVLFVRSENARSKRRTDLAATIAAFARMTVEDSRKLLSPEFYPSWVVFSQRQKLTWLNAQLEKIWPFVNEAASELIKANVEPILEQYRPALLASLSFSKLTLGTVAPQFTGISILEGSGDGITMELEIQWDGNPSIILDIKTYLGVSLPVQVKNIGFAGVFRLIFKPLVEDFPCFGAVCFSLRQK
;
A
#
# COMPACT_ATOMS: atom_id res chain seq x y z
N MET A 1 66.71 37.24 35.93
CA MET A 1 65.35 37.09 36.51
C MET A 1 64.22 37.04 35.47
N GLY A 2 64.33 37.68 34.30
CA GLY A 2 63.23 37.73 33.31
C GLY A 2 62.93 36.45 32.50
N PHE A 3 63.89 35.53 32.35
CA PHE A 3 63.70 34.30 31.57
C PHE A 3 62.78 33.28 32.29
N ILE A 4 62.98 33.11 33.60
CA ILE A 4 62.21 32.17 34.42
C ILE A 4 60.75 32.65 34.55
N THR A 5 60.53 33.96 34.70
CA THR A 5 59.16 34.52 34.75
C THR A 5 58.43 34.37 33.42
N GLY A 6 59.10 34.58 32.28
CA GLY A 6 58.50 34.35 30.95
C GLY A 6 58.10 32.89 30.71
N LEU A 7 58.91 31.93 31.17
CA LEU A 7 58.63 30.51 31.03
C LEU A 7 57.42 30.07 31.86
N ILE A 8 57.28 30.58 33.09
CA ILE A 8 56.13 30.30 33.95
C ILE A 8 54.84 30.88 33.35
N ILE A 9 54.88 32.12 32.84
CA ILE A 9 53.73 32.75 32.20
C ILE A 9 53.31 31.99 30.93
N GLY A 10 54.27 31.60 30.09
CA GLY A 10 54.02 30.81 28.89
C GLY A 10 53.36 29.46 29.18
N LEU A 11 53.81 28.77 30.25
CA LEU A 11 53.20 27.50 30.69
C LEU A 11 51.74 27.69 31.13
N ILE A 12 51.46 28.72 31.92
CA ILE A 12 50.11 29.03 32.41
C ILE A 12 49.18 29.35 31.24
N VAL A 13 49.63 30.18 30.29
CA VAL A 13 48.84 30.55 29.11
C VAL A 13 48.60 29.32 28.21
N GLY A 14 49.62 28.47 28.01
CA GLY A 14 49.48 27.23 27.25
C GLY A 14 48.46 26.27 27.86
N ILE A 15 48.52 26.06 29.17
CA ILE A 15 47.55 25.22 29.90
C ILE A 15 46.14 25.83 29.82
N ALA A 16 46.02 27.15 30.00
CA ALA A 16 44.73 27.83 29.91
C ALA A 16 44.09 27.68 28.52
N LEU A 17 44.88 27.82 27.45
CA LEU A 17 44.40 27.63 26.07
C LEU A 17 43.94 26.19 25.81
N ILE A 18 44.68 25.18 26.29
CA ILE A 18 44.31 23.77 26.15
C ILE A 18 42.99 23.48 26.90
N VAL A 19 42.85 23.98 28.13
CA VAL A 19 41.62 23.78 28.93
C VAL A 19 40.41 24.44 28.26
N LEU A 20 40.59 25.64 27.71
CA LEU A 20 39.52 26.38 27.01
C LEU A 20 39.12 25.66 25.73
N PHE A 21 40.10 25.15 24.98
CA PHE A 21 39.88 24.37 23.76
C PHE A 21 39.12 23.07 24.06
N VAL A 22 39.60 22.26 25.02
CA VAL A 22 38.94 21.02 25.44
C VAL A 22 37.51 21.28 25.93
N ARG A 23 37.29 22.33 26.73
CA ARG A 23 35.94 22.70 27.19
C ARG A 23 35.03 23.09 26.03
N SER A 24 35.56 23.81 25.04
CA SER A 24 34.81 24.22 23.85
C SER A 24 34.43 23.03 22.97
N GLU A 25 35.34 22.07 22.79
CA GLU A 25 35.09 20.85 22.02
C GLU A 25 34.10 19.94 22.73
N ASN A 26 34.25 19.75 24.05
CA ASN A 26 33.31 18.93 24.83
C ASN A 26 31.91 19.54 24.85
N ALA A 27 31.79 20.88 24.96
CA ALA A 27 30.51 21.56 24.88
C ALA A 27 29.88 21.44 23.47
N ARG A 28 30.69 21.52 22.41
CA ARG A 28 30.24 21.32 21.03
C ARG A 28 29.81 19.87 20.77
N SER A 29 30.53 18.90 21.32
CA SER A 29 30.22 17.47 21.21
C SER A 29 28.90 17.14 21.90
N LYS A 30 28.69 17.59 23.15
CA LYS A 30 27.42 17.40 23.87
C LYS A 30 26.21 17.97 23.12
N ARG A 31 26.34 19.17 22.54
CA ARG A 31 25.26 19.74 21.71
C ARG A 31 24.93 18.87 20.50
N ARG A 32 25.94 18.27 19.85
CA ARG A 32 25.72 17.37 18.71
C ARG A 32 25.04 16.08 19.13
N THR A 33 25.43 15.50 20.27
CA THR A 33 24.79 14.29 20.79
C THR A 33 23.35 14.55 21.22
N ASP A 34 23.06 15.69 21.84
CA ASP A 34 21.70 16.06 22.28
C ASP A 34 20.78 16.34 21.08
N LEU A 35 21.30 17.02 20.05
CA LEU A 35 20.57 17.22 18.79
C LEU A 35 20.33 15.89 18.06
N ALA A 36 21.34 15.01 17.99
CA ALA A 36 21.17 13.70 17.38
C ALA A 36 20.16 12.83 18.15
N ALA A 37 20.19 12.89 19.49
CA ALA A 37 19.27 12.16 20.35
C ALA A 37 17.83 12.67 20.20
N THR A 38 17.63 13.98 20.13
CA THR A 38 16.30 14.57 19.89
C THR A 38 15.77 14.25 18.50
N ILE A 39 16.60 14.36 17.45
CA ILE A 39 16.22 13.94 16.08
C ILE A 39 15.88 12.44 16.04
N ALA A 40 16.67 11.60 16.69
CA ALA A 40 16.40 10.16 16.78
C ALA A 40 15.11 9.87 17.55
N ALA A 41 14.81 10.62 18.60
CA ALA A 41 13.56 10.52 19.35
C ALA A 41 12.35 10.92 18.48
N PHE A 42 12.47 12.04 17.74
CA PHE A 42 11.43 12.46 16.79
C PHE A 42 11.23 11.47 15.64
N ALA A 43 12.31 10.87 15.12
CA ALA A 43 12.23 9.86 14.06
C ALA A 43 11.57 8.55 14.52
N ARG A 44 11.65 8.24 15.82
CA ARG A 44 11.00 7.06 16.43
C ARG A 44 9.57 7.33 16.91
N MET A 45 9.11 8.56 16.80
CA MET A 45 7.83 8.98 17.35
C MET A 45 6.69 8.32 16.59
N THR A 46 5.84 7.58 17.32
CA THR A 46 4.69 6.88 16.72
C THR A 46 3.50 7.83 16.54
N VAL A 47 2.51 7.39 15.76
CA VAL A 47 1.25 8.13 15.56
C VAL A 47 0.51 8.38 16.89
N GLU A 48 0.66 7.47 17.86
CA GLU A 48 0.05 7.64 19.18
C GLU A 48 0.72 8.74 19.99
N ASP A 49 2.04 8.83 19.93
CA ASP A 49 2.78 9.87 20.63
C ASP A 49 2.51 11.24 20.00
N SER A 50 2.37 11.31 18.67
CA SER A 50 2.02 12.57 18.02
C SER A 50 0.62 13.04 18.41
N ARG A 51 -0.35 12.11 18.58
CA ARG A 51 -1.69 12.39 19.12
C ARG A 51 -1.68 12.83 20.58
N LYS A 52 -0.69 12.41 21.37
CA LYS A 52 -0.50 12.88 22.75
C LYS A 52 0.09 14.29 22.78
N LEU A 53 0.98 14.63 21.84
CA LEU A 53 1.59 15.96 21.76
C LEU A 53 0.69 17.01 21.11
N LEU A 54 -0.13 16.61 20.14
CA LEU A 54 -1.03 17.49 19.40
C LEU A 54 -2.46 17.00 19.60
N SER A 55 -3.26 17.77 20.31
CA SER A 55 -4.70 17.51 20.44
C SER A 55 -5.37 17.54 19.06
N PRO A 56 -6.44 16.74 18.85
CA PRO A 56 -7.13 16.64 17.57
C PRO A 56 -7.49 17.98 16.90
N GLU A 57 -7.76 19.00 17.73
CA GLU A 57 -8.15 20.36 17.33
C GLU A 57 -7.05 21.16 16.62
N PHE A 58 -5.78 20.81 16.83
CA PHE A 58 -4.64 21.52 16.24
C PHE A 58 -4.03 20.80 15.03
N TYR A 59 -4.64 19.69 14.57
CA TYR A 59 -4.15 19.05 13.36
C TYR A 59 -4.48 19.86 12.12
N PRO A 60 -3.46 20.17 11.30
CA PRO A 60 -3.72 20.72 9.98
C PRO A 60 -4.56 19.73 9.15
N SER A 61 -5.49 20.24 8.35
CA SER A 61 -6.45 19.44 7.57
C SER A 61 -5.82 18.47 6.56
N TRP A 62 -4.53 18.64 6.23
CA TRP A 62 -3.76 17.82 5.31
C TRP A 62 -3.00 16.67 6.01
N VAL A 63 -3.00 16.64 7.35
CA VAL A 63 -2.40 15.55 8.13
C VAL A 63 -3.46 14.47 8.37
N VAL A 64 -3.39 13.40 7.58
CA VAL A 64 -4.27 12.24 7.73
C VAL A 64 -3.43 11.05 8.19
N PHE A 65 -3.67 10.60 9.43
CA PHE A 65 -3.08 9.37 9.94
C PHE A 65 -3.88 8.17 9.43
N SER A 66 -3.56 7.68 8.22
CA SER A 66 -4.16 6.44 7.73
C SER A 66 -3.54 5.25 8.47
N GLN A 67 -4.40 4.46 9.12
CA GLN A 67 -4.02 3.15 9.66
C GLN A 67 -3.64 2.15 8.55
N ARG A 68 -4.05 2.46 7.31
CA ARG A 68 -3.73 1.69 6.11
C ARG A 68 -2.50 2.26 5.42
N GLN A 69 -1.62 1.38 4.97
CA GLN A 69 -0.45 1.76 4.18
C GLN A 69 -0.86 1.94 2.72
N LYS A 70 -0.28 2.94 2.05
CA LYS A 70 -0.51 3.15 0.60
C LYS A 70 0.47 2.29 -0.19
N LEU A 71 -0.02 1.61 -1.22
CA LEU A 71 0.77 0.70 -2.06
C LEU A 71 1.09 1.33 -3.43
N THR A 72 1.78 2.47 -3.43
CA THR A 72 2.12 3.20 -4.67
C THR A 72 2.99 2.38 -5.63
N TRP A 73 3.94 1.61 -5.10
CA TRP A 73 4.81 0.73 -5.90
C TRP A 73 4.01 -0.39 -6.57
N LEU A 74 3.03 -0.98 -5.88
CA LEU A 74 2.21 -2.06 -6.41
C LEU A 74 1.28 -1.53 -7.50
N ASN A 75 0.73 -0.33 -7.31
CA ASN A 75 -0.06 0.35 -8.34
C ASN A 75 0.78 0.60 -9.60
N ALA A 76 2.02 1.07 -9.45
CA ALA A 76 2.92 1.30 -10.59
C ALA A 76 3.31 0.00 -11.32
N GLN A 77 3.46 -1.11 -10.59
CA GLN A 77 3.67 -2.43 -11.19
C GLN A 77 2.43 -2.90 -11.94
N LEU A 78 1.26 -2.81 -11.29
CA LEU A 78 -0.02 -3.23 -11.85
C LEU A 78 -0.35 -2.47 -13.14
N GLU A 79 -0.11 -1.16 -13.18
CA GLU A 79 -0.30 -0.33 -14.38
C GLU A 79 0.52 -0.83 -15.57
N LYS A 80 1.78 -1.26 -15.34
CA LYS A 80 2.64 -1.79 -16.40
C LYS A 80 2.21 -3.16 -16.91
N ILE A 81 1.73 -4.03 -16.02
CA ILE A 81 1.30 -5.39 -16.39
C ILE A 81 -0.16 -5.44 -16.85
N TRP A 82 -0.94 -4.39 -16.59
CA TRP A 82 -2.37 -4.31 -16.88
C TRP A 82 -2.77 -4.70 -18.31
N PRO A 83 -2.08 -4.30 -19.40
CA PRO A 83 -2.47 -4.75 -20.74
C PRO A 83 -2.47 -6.28 -20.88
N PHE A 84 -1.49 -6.96 -20.28
CA PHE A 84 -1.40 -8.42 -20.29
C PHE A 84 -2.43 -9.06 -19.36
N VAL A 85 -2.65 -8.46 -18.19
CA VAL A 85 -3.69 -8.91 -17.26
C VAL A 85 -5.08 -8.75 -17.88
N ASN A 86 -5.33 -7.65 -18.58
CA ASN A 86 -6.60 -7.38 -19.25
C ASN A 86 -6.89 -8.44 -20.32
N GLU A 87 -5.91 -8.80 -21.15
CA GLU A 87 -6.07 -9.85 -22.16
C GLU A 87 -6.36 -11.22 -21.50
N ALA A 88 -5.49 -11.67 -20.60
CA ALA A 88 -5.64 -12.97 -19.95
C ALA A 88 -6.91 -13.07 -19.09
N ALA A 89 -7.23 -12.03 -18.31
CA ALA A 89 -8.45 -12.00 -17.50
C ALA A 89 -9.70 -11.94 -18.38
N SER A 90 -9.65 -11.24 -19.52
CA SER A 90 -10.80 -11.20 -20.43
C SER A 90 -11.10 -12.57 -21.04
N GLU A 91 -10.07 -13.32 -21.43
CA GLU A 91 -10.20 -14.69 -21.91
C GLU A 91 -10.72 -15.64 -20.81
N LEU A 92 -10.16 -15.54 -19.60
CA LEU A 92 -10.60 -16.35 -18.46
C LEU A 92 -12.07 -16.06 -18.10
N ILE A 93 -12.48 -14.79 -18.07
CA ILE A 93 -13.87 -14.42 -17.80
C ILE A 93 -14.76 -14.97 -18.90
N LYS A 94 -14.38 -14.84 -20.17
CA LYS A 94 -15.15 -15.42 -21.28
C LYS A 94 -15.31 -16.94 -21.10
N ALA A 95 -14.22 -17.67 -20.89
CA ALA A 95 -14.24 -19.13 -20.75
C ALA A 95 -15.07 -19.61 -19.54
N ASN A 96 -15.04 -18.89 -18.42
CA ASN A 96 -15.79 -19.28 -17.21
C ASN A 96 -17.24 -18.80 -17.21
N VAL A 97 -17.53 -17.63 -17.80
CA VAL A 97 -18.86 -17.01 -17.74
C VAL A 97 -19.76 -17.44 -18.89
N GLU A 98 -19.24 -17.72 -20.10
CA GLU A 98 -20.04 -18.28 -21.20
C GLU A 98 -20.83 -19.55 -20.82
N PRO A 99 -20.25 -20.58 -20.19
CA PRO A 99 -21.01 -21.77 -19.82
C PRO A 99 -22.09 -21.47 -18.77
N ILE A 100 -21.82 -20.53 -17.85
CA ILE A 100 -22.80 -20.09 -16.85
C ILE A 100 -23.96 -19.36 -17.54
N LEU A 101 -23.66 -18.48 -18.49
CA LEU A 101 -24.67 -17.76 -19.25
C LEU A 101 -25.56 -18.68 -20.10
N GLU A 102 -24.98 -19.70 -20.71
CA GLU A 102 -25.75 -20.73 -21.43
C GLU A 102 -26.59 -21.59 -20.48
N GLN A 103 -26.08 -21.92 -19.29
CA GLN A 103 -26.84 -22.67 -18.27
C GLN A 103 -28.05 -21.89 -17.75
N TYR A 104 -27.88 -20.59 -17.48
CA TYR A 104 -28.94 -19.71 -16.97
C TYR A 104 -29.71 -19.00 -18.09
N ARG A 105 -29.54 -19.45 -19.33
CA ARG A 105 -30.16 -18.83 -20.50
C ARG A 105 -31.69 -18.89 -20.40
N PRO A 106 -32.40 -17.75 -20.44
CA PRO A 106 -33.86 -17.74 -20.51
C PRO A 106 -34.38 -18.56 -21.70
N ALA A 107 -35.52 -19.22 -21.53
CA ALA A 107 -36.15 -20.05 -22.56
C ALA A 107 -36.51 -19.29 -23.85
N LEU A 108 -36.52 -17.95 -23.82
CA LEU A 108 -36.86 -17.08 -24.96
C LEU A 108 -35.67 -16.79 -25.90
N LEU A 109 -34.43 -17.00 -25.43
CA LEU A 109 -33.22 -16.75 -26.20
C LEU A 109 -32.80 -18.03 -26.93
N ALA A 110 -32.05 -17.96 -28.02
CA ALA A 110 -31.46 -19.08 -28.75
C ALA A 110 -29.98 -19.30 -28.37
N SER A 111 -29.24 -18.23 -28.07
CA SER A 111 -27.87 -18.29 -27.54
C SER A 111 -27.52 -17.00 -26.82
N LEU A 112 -26.60 -17.06 -25.85
CA LEU A 112 -26.05 -15.90 -25.16
C LEU A 112 -24.52 -16.01 -25.10
N SER A 113 -23.83 -15.25 -25.96
CA SER A 113 -22.37 -15.35 -26.09
C SER A 113 -21.68 -14.00 -25.98
N PHE A 114 -20.41 -13.97 -25.54
CA PHE A 114 -19.63 -12.74 -25.58
C PHE A 114 -19.03 -12.52 -26.98
N SER A 115 -19.45 -11.44 -27.63
CA SER A 115 -18.84 -10.98 -28.88
C SER A 115 -17.46 -10.37 -28.62
N LYS A 116 -17.37 -9.49 -27.61
CA LYS A 116 -16.12 -8.84 -27.20
C LYS A 116 -16.15 -8.58 -25.70
N LEU A 117 -15.08 -8.96 -25.01
CA LEU A 117 -14.91 -8.66 -23.59
C LEU A 117 -13.55 -8.01 -23.41
N THR A 118 -13.53 -6.81 -22.84
CA THR A 118 -12.31 -6.13 -22.40
C THR A 118 -12.59 -5.43 -21.08
N LEU A 119 -11.67 -5.55 -20.13
CA LEU A 119 -11.72 -4.83 -18.87
C LEU A 119 -11.33 -3.35 -19.04
N GLY A 120 -10.73 -2.99 -20.18
CA GLY A 120 -10.39 -1.60 -20.50
C GLY A 120 -8.93 -1.27 -20.22
N THR A 121 -8.58 0.01 -20.40
CA THR A 121 -7.19 0.50 -20.32
C THR A 121 -6.79 0.95 -18.92
N VAL A 122 -7.76 1.18 -18.04
CA VAL A 122 -7.54 1.70 -16.68
C VAL A 122 -7.38 0.53 -15.71
N ALA A 123 -6.22 0.46 -15.06
CA ALA A 123 -5.92 -0.54 -14.05
C ALA A 123 -6.62 -0.25 -12.71
N PRO A 124 -6.98 -1.27 -11.92
CA PRO A 124 -7.42 -1.11 -10.55
C PRO A 124 -6.32 -0.50 -9.68
N GLN A 125 -6.73 0.26 -8.67
CA GLN A 125 -5.82 0.89 -7.72
C GLN A 125 -6.03 0.32 -6.33
N PHE A 126 -4.92 -0.04 -5.68
CA PHE A 126 -4.89 -0.35 -4.26
C PHE A 126 -4.82 0.95 -3.47
N THR A 127 -5.89 1.26 -2.75
CA THR A 127 -5.99 2.49 -1.95
C THR A 127 -5.41 2.31 -0.54
N GLY A 128 -5.43 1.09 -0.01
CA GLY A 128 -4.90 0.79 1.31
C GLY A 128 -4.66 -0.69 1.54
N ILE A 129 -3.65 -1.00 2.35
CA ILE A 129 -3.42 -2.33 2.92
C ILE A 129 -3.35 -2.25 4.45
N SER A 130 -3.93 -3.24 5.11
CA SER A 130 -3.80 -3.45 6.55
C SER A 130 -3.62 -4.93 6.85
N ILE A 131 -2.66 -5.25 7.71
CA ILE A 131 -2.51 -6.59 8.27
C ILE A 131 -3.29 -6.62 9.58
N LEU A 132 -4.22 -7.56 9.69
CA LEU A 132 -4.91 -7.86 10.93
C LEU A 132 -4.05 -8.87 11.68
N GLU A 133 -3.60 -8.50 12.87
CA GLU A 133 -2.96 -9.43 13.79
C GLU A 133 -3.97 -10.53 14.15
N GLY A 134 -3.74 -11.72 13.61
CA GLY A 134 -4.51 -12.92 13.92
C GLY A 134 -3.91 -13.67 15.09
N SER A 135 -4.68 -14.60 15.66
CA SER A 135 -4.12 -15.68 16.50
C SER A 135 -2.93 -16.32 15.77
N GLY A 136 -1.82 -16.58 16.47
CA GLY A 136 -0.48 -16.88 15.91
C GLY A 136 -0.32 -18.04 14.89
N ASP A 137 -1.42 -18.65 14.49
CA ASP A 137 -1.54 -19.71 13.47
C ASP A 137 -1.90 -19.15 12.06
N GLY A 138 -2.06 -17.84 11.89
CA GLY A 138 -2.35 -17.28 10.56
C GLY A 138 -2.21 -15.77 10.44
N ILE A 139 -1.98 -15.33 9.20
CA ILE A 139 -1.88 -13.92 8.84
C ILE A 139 -3.12 -13.54 8.04
N THR A 140 -3.81 -12.48 8.46
CA THR A 140 -4.92 -11.93 7.69
C THR A 140 -4.54 -10.56 7.14
N MET A 141 -4.69 -10.38 5.84
CA MET A 141 -4.38 -9.15 5.12
C MET A 141 -5.65 -8.63 4.46
N GLU A 142 -5.95 -7.34 4.66
CA GLU A 142 -7.03 -6.64 3.97
C GLU A 142 -6.45 -5.66 2.96
N LEU A 143 -6.83 -5.82 1.69
CA LEU A 143 -6.49 -4.93 0.58
C LEU A 143 -7.75 -4.20 0.12
N GLU A 144 -7.70 -2.88 0.18
CA GLU A 144 -8.74 -2.03 -0.38
C GLU A 144 -8.43 -1.74 -1.85
N ILE A 145 -9.36 -2.13 -2.72
CA ILE A 145 -9.25 -1.96 -4.16
C ILE A 145 -10.36 -1.04 -4.63
N GLN A 146 -9.98 -0.07 -5.44
CA GLN A 146 -10.88 0.78 -6.18
C GLN A 146 -10.54 0.68 -7.67
N TRP A 147 -11.56 0.46 -8.48
CA TRP A 147 -11.46 0.37 -9.91
C TRP A 147 -12.54 1.22 -10.53
N ASP A 148 -12.13 2.21 -11.31
CA ASP A 148 -13.01 3.02 -12.13
C ASP A 148 -12.58 2.84 -13.58
N GLY A 149 -13.00 1.71 -14.15
CA GLY A 149 -12.55 1.24 -15.43
C GLY A 149 -13.45 1.69 -16.58
N ASN A 150 -12.92 1.60 -17.80
CA ASN A 150 -13.67 1.70 -19.04
C ASN A 150 -13.83 0.34 -19.74
N PRO A 151 -14.38 -0.70 -19.07
CA PRO A 151 -14.59 -1.98 -19.72
C PRO A 151 -15.64 -1.85 -20.83
N SER A 152 -15.49 -2.70 -21.85
CA SER A 152 -16.48 -2.87 -22.89
C SER A 152 -16.81 -4.34 -23.02
N ILE A 153 -17.98 -4.72 -22.51
CA ILE A 153 -18.50 -6.08 -22.58
C ILE A 153 -19.67 -6.07 -23.57
N ILE A 154 -19.48 -6.69 -24.72
CA ILE A 154 -20.49 -6.81 -25.78
C ILE A 154 -21.01 -8.25 -25.75
N LEU A 155 -22.28 -8.38 -25.40
CA LEU A 155 -23.05 -9.62 -25.43
C LEU A 155 -23.84 -9.68 -26.73
N ASP A 156 -23.71 -10.78 -27.48
CA ASP A 156 -24.58 -11.09 -28.61
C ASP A 156 -25.68 -12.03 -28.13
N ILE A 157 -26.91 -11.52 -28.18
CA ILE A 157 -28.11 -12.24 -27.76
C ILE A 157 -28.89 -12.64 -29.02
N LYS A 158 -28.99 -13.93 -29.31
CA LYS A 158 -29.83 -14.42 -30.41
C LYS A 158 -31.16 -14.88 -29.86
N THR A 159 -32.25 -14.58 -30.55
CA THR A 159 -33.59 -15.09 -30.23
C THR A 159 -33.99 -16.18 -31.22
N TYR A 160 -34.95 -17.05 -30.85
CA TYR A 160 -35.46 -18.09 -31.76
C TYR A 160 -36.12 -17.54 -33.03
N LEU A 161 -36.52 -16.26 -33.02
CA LEU A 161 -37.10 -15.55 -34.16
C LEU A 161 -36.03 -14.99 -35.13
N GLY A 162 -34.75 -15.30 -34.91
CA GLY A 162 -33.65 -14.88 -35.78
C GLY A 162 -33.18 -13.43 -35.55
N VAL A 163 -33.73 -12.73 -34.56
CA VAL A 163 -33.29 -11.38 -34.18
C VAL A 163 -32.09 -11.48 -33.25
N SER A 164 -30.98 -10.85 -33.63
CA SER A 164 -29.80 -10.62 -32.78
C SER A 164 -29.89 -9.23 -32.15
N LEU A 165 -29.76 -9.18 -30.83
CA LEU A 165 -29.72 -7.95 -30.05
C LEU A 165 -28.36 -7.83 -29.36
N PRO A 166 -27.42 -7.01 -29.90
CA PRO A 166 -26.16 -6.76 -29.22
C PRO A 166 -26.39 -5.82 -28.03
N VAL A 167 -26.04 -6.30 -26.83
CA VAL A 167 -26.10 -5.50 -25.59
C VAL A 167 -24.67 -5.16 -25.19
N GLN A 168 -24.40 -3.87 -24.97
CA GLN A 168 -23.08 -3.42 -24.53
C GLN A 168 -23.15 -2.85 -23.12
N VAL A 169 -22.36 -3.42 -22.22
CA VAL A 169 -22.09 -2.88 -20.89
C VAL A 169 -20.80 -2.07 -20.94
N LYS A 170 -20.87 -0.82 -20.48
CA LYS A 170 -19.75 0.12 -20.39
C LYS A 170 -19.62 0.66 -18.98
N ASN A 171 -18.42 1.13 -18.64
CA ASN A 171 -18.14 1.92 -17.44
C ASN A 171 -18.60 1.22 -16.15
N ILE A 172 -17.84 0.19 -15.76
CA ILE A 172 -18.08 -0.54 -14.52
C ILE A 172 -17.09 0.00 -13.49
N GLY A 173 -17.64 0.49 -12.38
CA GLY A 173 -16.89 0.84 -11.19
C GLY A 173 -17.00 -0.27 -10.14
N PHE A 174 -15.89 -0.59 -9.50
CA PHE A 174 -15.85 -1.52 -8.38
C PHE A 174 -15.03 -0.92 -7.24
N ALA A 175 -15.57 -0.98 -6.02
CA ALA A 175 -14.84 -0.63 -4.82
C ALA A 175 -15.14 -1.66 -3.74
N GLY A 176 -14.10 -2.25 -3.16
CA GLY A 176 -14.24 -3.32 -2.19
C GLY A 176 -12.97 -3.58 -1.39
N VAL A 177 -13.14 -4.32 -0.30
CA VAL A 177 -12.02 -4.76 0.54
C VAL A 177 -11.87 -6.27 0.36
N PHE A 178 -10.75 -6.69 -0.20
CA PHE A 178 -10.36 -8.09 -0.33
C PHE A 178 -9.60 -8.52 0.92
N ARG A 179 -10.03 -9.60 1.55
CA ARG A 179 -9.36 -10.21 2.68
C ARG A 179 -8.68 -11.51 2.23
N LEU A 180 -7.36 -11.54 2.37
CA LEU A 180 -6.51 -12.70 2.17
C LEU A 180 -6.12 -13.28 3.52
N ILE A 181 -6.34 -14.58 3.72
CA ILE A 181 -6.03 -15.30 4.96
C ILE A 181 -5.02 -16.38 4.61
N PHE A 182 -3.84 -16.30 5.21
CA PHE A 182 -2.76 -17.28 5.08
C PHE A 182 -2.79 -18.17 6.32
N LYS A 183 -3.27 -19.41 6.18
CA LYS A 183 -3.46 -20.35 7.28
C LYS A 183 -3.47 -21.80 6.78
N PRO A 184 -2.83 -22.77 7.47
CA PRO A 184 -1.92 -22.61 8.61
C PRO A 184 -0.55 -22.06 8.17
N LEU A 185 0.19 -21.44 9.10
CA LEU A 185 1.61 -21.13 8.86
C LEU A 185 2.44 -22.40 9.04
N VAL A 186 3.34 -22.65 8.10
CA VAL A 186 4.21 -23.85 8.09
C VAL A 186 5.68 -23.41 8.03
N GLU A 187 6.59 -24.29 8.46
CA GLU A 187 8.03 -24.00 8.45
C GLU A 187 8.67 -24.16 7.05
N ASP A 188 8.01 -24.91 6.17
CA ASP A 188 8.46 -25.13 4.79
C ASP A 188 8.00 -24.00 3.86
N PHE A 189 8.85 -23.60 2.92
CA PHE A 189 8.52 -22.59 1.91
C PHE A 189 7.29 -23.05 1.08
N PRO A 190 6.26 -22.20 0.87
CA PRO A 190 6.21 -20.74 1.00
C PRO A 190 5.80 -20.18 2.38
N CYS A 191 5.91 -20.99 3.44
CA CYS A 191 5.62 -20.65 4.84
C CYS A 191 4.13 -20.56 5.20
N PHE A 192 3.24 -20.98 4.31
CA PHE A 192 1.80 -21.10 4.55
C PHE A 192 1.24 -22.30 3.79
N GLY A 193 0.26 -23.01 4.38
CA GLY A 193 -0.37 -24.18 3.80
C GLY A 193 -1.47 -23.85 2.78
N ALA A 194 -2.25 -22.79 3.03
CA ALA A 194 -3.31 -22.37 2.12
C ALA A 194 -3.51 -20.84 2.15
N VAL A 195 -4.05 -20.34 1.03
CA VAL A 195 -4.50 -18.95 0.88
C VAL A 195 -6.00 -18.97 0.66
N CYS A 196 -6.74 -18.41 1.61
CA CYS A 196 -8.18 -18.18 1.47
C CYS A 196 -8.42 -16.72 1.10
N PHE A 197 -9.16 -16.48 0.03
CA PHE A 197 -9.57 -15.13 -0.36
C PHE A 197 -11.06 -14.95 -0.10
N SER A 198 -11.44 -13.76 0.38
CA SER A 198 -12.84 -13.40 0.60
C SER A 198 -13.04 -11.92 0.29
N LEU A 199 -14.22 -11.56 -0.21
CA LEU A 199 -14.60 -10.17 -0.36
C LEU A 199 -15.38 -9.74 0.88
N ARG A 200 -14.92 -8.69 1.57
CA ARG A 200 -15.62 -8.14 2.72
C ARG A 200 -16.83 -7.35 2.23
N GLN A 201 -18.01 -7.70 2.72
CA GLN A 201 -19.24 -6.96 2.45
C GLN A 201 -19.16 -5.59 3.13
N LYS A 202 -19.65 -4.56 2.42
CA LYS A 202 -19.82 -3.20 2.97
C LYS A 202 -20.87 -3.18 4.07
#